data_AF-A0A2H0WRH8-F1
#
_entry.id   AF-A0A2H0WRH8-F1
#
_cell.length_a   1.000
_cell.length_b   1.000
_cell.length_c   1.000
_cell.angle_alpha   90.00
_cell.angle_beta   90.00
_cell.angle_gamma   90.00
#
_symmetry.space_group_name_H-M   'P 1'
#
loop_
_entity.id
_entity.type
_entity.pdbx_description
1 polymer ?
#
loop_
_entity_poly.entity_id
_entity_poly.type
_entity_poly.pdbx_seq_one_letter_code
_entity_poly.pdbx_strand_id
1 'polypeptide(L)'
;MFKGKEEVIVIAVLAIIATALLSGYGVYYFLSLRPVKITKSQPLQKSSTLKNSSPTTITQPPKTNEENTPANNKLQSAQTVLENFFSYLANKQYKEAATLYGWDHDDDPGNSLQTWAGANNTETLKNYCENLSTCLKIKVLTGAKTNDDTYKFLVQFIENNGETFKHSSYPGAETMIADFNFSVKKIDNQFKVINPPLFFP
;
A
#
# COMPACT_ATOMS: atom_id res chain seq x y z
N MET A 1 37.96 29.79 -34.10
CA MET A 1 37.79 30.47 -32.80
C MET A 1 36.39 30.12 -32.29
N PHE A 2 36.32 29.45 -31.13
CA PHE A 2 35.14 29.04 -30.32
C PHE A 2 34.00 28.22 -30.96
N LYS A 3 34.28 27.01 -31.47
CA LYS A 3 33.23 25.98 -31.71
C LYS A 3 33.41 24.68 -30.92
N GLY A 4 34.59 24.44 -30.32
CA GLY A 4 34.89 23.17 -29.64
C GLY A 4 34.57 23.12 -28.14
N LYS A 5 34.28 24.25 -27.47
CA LYS A 5 34.04 24.25 -26.02
C LYS A 5 32.57 23.96 -25.65
N GLU A 6 31.62 24.34 -26.50
CA GLU A 6 30.20 24.12 -26.23
C GLU A 6 29.78 22.66 -26.45
N GLU A 7 30.34 21.98 -27.46
CA GLU A 7 30.03 20.56 -27.73
C GLU A 7 30.47 19.64 -26.58
N VAL A 8 31.61 19.94 -25.94
CA VAL A 8 32.13 19.13 -24.82
C VAL A 8 31.22 19.23 -23.60
N ILE A 9 30.60 20.39 -23.36
CA ILE A 9 29.70 20.59 -22.22
C ILE A 9 28.39 19.81 -22.43
N VAL A 10 27.83 19.82 -23.64
CA VAL A 10 26.58 19.10 -23.94
C VAL A 10 26.75 17.59 -23.78
N ILE A 11 27.89 17.04 -24.25
CA ILE A 11 28.18 15.61 -24.13
C ILE A 11 28.35 15.20 -22.65
N ALA A 12 29.01 16.02 -21.84
CA ALA A 12 29.20 15.75 -20.41
C ALA A 12 27.86 15.73 -19.65
N VAL A 13 26.96 16.68 -19.95
CA VAL A 13 25.63 16.74 -19.30
C VAL A 13 24.78 15.53 -19.67
N LEU A 14 24.78 15.11 -20.95
CA LEU A 14 24.03 13.93 -21.40
C LEU A 14 24.54 12.63 -20.75
N ALA A 15 25.86 12.48 -20.56
CA ALA A 15 26.43 11.32 -19.88
C ALA A 15 26.03 11.23 -18.39
N ILE A 16 25.93 12.37 -17.70
CA ILE A 16 25.48 12.43 -16.31
C ILE A 16 23.99 12.06 -16.18
N ILE A 17 23.15 12.54 -17.11
CA ILE A 17 21.72 12.21 -17.12
C ILE A 17 21.52 10.70 -17.39
N ALA A 18 22.25 10.12 -18.34
CA ALA A 18 22.16 8.69 -18.66
C ALA A 18 22.57 7.79 -17.49
N THR A 19 23.63 8.16 -16.75
CA THR A 19 24.09 7.40 -15.58
C THR A 19 23.12 7.51 -14.39
N ALA A 20 22.49 8.67 -14.18
CA ALA A 20 21.46 8.83 -13.16
C ALA A 20 20.24 7.94 -13.45
N LEU A 21 19.78 7.88 -14.70
CA LEU A 21 18.63 7.05 -15.09
C LEU A 21 18.92 5.54 -14.91
N LEU A 22 20.11 5.06 -15.29
CA LEU A 22 20.48 3.66 -15.11
C LEU A 22 20.57 3.23 -13.63
N SER A 23 21.02 4.12 -12.75
CA SER A 23 21.10 3.84 -11.31
C SER A 23 19.74 3.72 -10.62
N GLY A 24 18.72 4.46 -11.11
CA GLY A 24 17.35 4.38 -10.61
C GLY A 24 16.63 3.09 -11.01
N TYR A 25 16.90 2.56 -12.21
CA TYR A 25 16.29 1.33 -12.69
C TYR A 25 16.81 0.06 -11.99
N GLY A 26 18.05 0.06 -11.51
CA GLY A 26 18.64 -1.10 -10.82
C GLY A 26 18.00 -1.43 -9.46
N VAL A 27 17.49 -0.41 -8.75
CA VAL A 27 16.86 -0.59 -7.42
C VAL A 27 15.45 -1.17 -7.55
N TYR A 28 14.77 -0.94 -8.67
CA TYR A 28 13.40 -1.42 -8.88
C TYR A 28 13.33 -2.96 -9.01
N TYR A 29 14.36 -3.60 -9.55
CA TYR A 29 14.39 -5.05 -9.72
C TYR A 29 14.67 -5.84 -8.43
N PHE A 30 15.34 -5.24 -7.45
CA PHE A 30 15.74 -5.96 -6.22
C PHE A 30 14.58 -6.17 -5.23
N LEU A 31 13.50 -5.39 -5.32
CA LEU A 31 12.33 -5.53 -4.45
C LEU A 31 11.28 -6.52 -4.98
N SER A 32 11.37 -6.94 -6.25
CA SER A 32 10.38 -7.82 -6.89
C SER A 32 10.65 -9.32 -6.72
N LEU A 33 11.79 -9.72 -6.16
CA LEU A 33 12.18 -11.13 -6.03
C LEU A 33 12.29 -11.53 -4.56
N ARG A 34 11.15 -11.73 -3.89
CA ARG A 34 11.12 -12.52 -2.65
C ARG A 34 10.95 -14.00 -3.00
N PRO A 35 11.85 -14.90 -2.59
CA PRO A 35 11.65 -16.32 -2.76
C PRO A 35 10.51 -16.79 -1.85
N VAL A 36 9.44 -17.33 -2.45
CA VAL A 36 8.37 -18.03 -1.76
C VAL A 36 8.97 -19.28 -1.11
N LYS A 37 9.09 -19.29 0.22
CA LYS A 37 9.41 -20.52 0.96
C LYS A 37 8.18 -21.42 0.90
N ILE A 38 8.23 -22.43 0.04
CA ILE A 38 7.25 -23.51 -0.01
C ILE A 38 7.48 -24.39 1.24
N THR A 39 6.68 -24.17 2.27
CA THR A 39 6.59 -25.08 3.42
C THR A 39 5.71 -26.26 3.02
N LYS A 40 6.33 -27.43 2.82
CA LYS A 40 5.62 -28.71 2.65
C LYS A 40 4.75 -28.99 3.88
N SER A 41 3.45 -29.14 3.66
CA SER A 41 2.51 -29.66 4.65
C SER A 41 2.84 -31.11 5.00
N GLN A 42 3.11 -31.39 6.27
CA GLN A 42 3.18 -32.75 6.80
C GLN A 42 1.79 -33.21 7.27
N PRO A 43 1.47 -34.52 7.14
CA PRO A 43 0.17 -35.06 7.44
C PRO A 43 -0.05 -35.28 8.95
N LEU A 44 -1.30 -35.07 9.34
CA LEU A 44 -1.89 -35.22 10.67
C LEU A 44 -1.65 -36.63 11.23
N GLN A 45 -0.94 -36.73 12.37
CA GLN A 45 -0.85 -37.95 13.17
C GLN A 45 -1.58 -37.78 14.51
N LYS A 46 -2.52 -38.69 14.74
CA LYS A 46 -3.36 -38.85 15.94
C LYS A 46 -2.69 -39.88 16.87
N SER A 47 -2.49 -39.56 18.16
CA SER A 47 -2.67 -40.52 19.28
C SER A 47 -2.26 -39.96 20.66
N SER A 48 -3.11 -40.31 21.64
CA SER A 48 -2.88 -40.68 23.06
C SER A 48 -2.37 -39.70 24.12
N THR A 49 -3.21 -39.61 25.15
CA THR A 49 -3.09 -39.13 26.53
C THR A 49 -1.94 -39.79 27.33
N LEU A 50 -1.13 -39.00 28.08
CA LEU A 50 -0.80 -39.24 29.50
C LEU A 50 -0.05 -38.05 30.15
N LYS A 51 -0.34 -37.83 31.44
CA LYS A 51 0.23 -36.86 32.39
C LYS A 51 1.77 -36.82 32.44
N ASN A 52 2.34 -35.62 32.61
CA ASN A 52 3.15 -35.29 33.80
C ASN A 52 3.50 -33.79 33.89
N SER A 53 3.43 -33.29 35.13
CA SER A 53 3.71 -31.93 35.57
C SER A 53 5.19 -31.68 35.81
N SER A 54 5.71 -30.56 35.31
CA SER A 54 6.86 -29.84 35.88
C SER A 54 6.84 -28.37 35.42
N PRO A 55 7.22 -27.42 36.29
CA PRO A 55 7.14 -26.00 36.00
C PRO A 55 8.32 -25.58 35.11
N THR A 56 8.04 -25.26 33.86
CA THR A 56 9.02 -24.63 32.97
C THR A 56 9.07 -23.14 33.24
N THR A 57 10.22 -22.69 33.75
CA THR A 57 10.63 -21.29 33.84
C THR A 57 10.41 -20.59 32.50
N ILE A 58 9.47 -19.65 32.48
CA ILE A 58 9.22 -18.78 31.34
C ILE A 58 10.35 -17.76 31.28
N THR A 59 11.39 -18.04 30.50
CA THR A 59 12.30 -17.00 30.03
C THR A 59 11.52 -16.14 29.04
N GLN A 60 10.99 -15.01 29.53
CA GLN A 60 10.40 -13.98 28.69
C GLN A 60 11.42 -13.58 27.61
N PRO A 61 11.04 -13.61 26.32
CA PRO A 61 11.87 -13.00 25.30
C PRO A 61 12.03 -11.51 25.63
N PRO A 62 13.23 -10.94 25.41
CA PRO A 62 13.50 -9.54 25.73
C PRO A 62 12.48 -8.67 25.00
N LYS A 63 11.72 -7.88 25.77
CA LYS A 63 10.91 -6.77 25.25
C LYS A 63 11.84 -5.89 24.43
N THR A 64 11.75 -6.02 23.11
CA THR A 64 12.26 -5.02 22.18
C THR A 64 11.53 -3.73 22.51
N ASN A 65 12.22 -2.80 23.16
CA ASN A 65 11.73 -1.45 23.33
C ASN A 65 11.56 -0.87 21.92
N GLU A 66 10.31 -0.73 21.50
CA GLU A 66 9.93 -0.10 20.24
C GLU A 66 10.51 1.32 20.24
N GLU A 67 11.54 1.52 19.42
CA GLU A 67 12.25 2.78 19.34
C GLU A 67 11.31 3.82 18.72
N ASN A 68 10.71 4.64 19.58
CA ASN A 68 9.84 5.77 19.21
C ASN A 68 10.66 6.89 18.57
N THR A 69 11.24 6.63 17.41
CA THR A 69 11.82 7.68 16.57
C THR A 69 10.71 8.50 15.91
N PRO A 70 10.91 9.81 15.68
CA PRO A 70 9.93 10.67 14.98
C PRO A 70 9.49 10.12 13.61
N ALA A 71 10.35 9.33 12.96
CA ALA A 71 10.03 8.65 11.70
C ALA A 71 8.96 7.56 11.87
N ASN A 72 9.02 6.78 12.95
CA ASN A 72 8.06 5.71 13.24
C ASN A 72 6.65 6.28 13.48
N ASN A 73 6.56 7.40 14.22
CA ASN A 73 5.30 8.08 14.49
C ASN A 73 4.61 8.60 13.20
N LYS A 74 5.38 9.14 12.25
CA LYS A 74 4.82 9.60 10.96
C LYS A 74 4.31 8.44 10.10
N LEU A 75 5.05 7.31 10.06
CA LEU A 75 4.62 6.12 9.33
C LEU A 75 3.30 5.57 9.89
N GLN A 76 3.20 5.48 11.23
CA GLN A 76 1.98 5.04 11.91
C GLN A 76 0.82 6.00 11.66
N SER A 77 1.07 7.31 11.69
CA SER A 77 0.05 8.33 11.37
C SER A 77 -0.48 8.19 9.94
N ALA A 78 0.41 7.98 8.97
CA ALA A 78 0.04 7.73 7.58
C ALA A 78 -0.75 6.42 7.43
N GLN A 79 -0.37 5.37 8.15
CA GLN A 79 -1.10 4.10 8.18
C GLN A 79 -2.52 4.29 8.71
N THR A 80 -2.68 4.97 9.84
CA THR A 80 -3.98 5.26 10.46
C THR A 80 -4.90 6.03 9.50
N VAL A 81 -4.36 6.99 8.74
CA VAL A 81 -5.14 7.71 7.73
C VAL A 81 -5.63 6.78 6.62
N LEU A 82 -4.77 5.87 6.14
CA LEU A 82 -5.17 4.91 5.11
C LEU A 82 -6.27 3.96 5.61
N GLU A 83 -6.10 3.40 6.82
CA GLU A 83 -7.09 2.51 7.44
C GLU A 83 -8.42 3.23 7.69
N ASN A 84 -8.38 4.47 8.19
CA ASN A 84 -9.59 5.28 8.40
C ASN A 84 -10.29 5.62 7.09
N PHE A 85 -9.55 5.97 6.03
CA PHE A 85 -10.13 6.25 4.73
C PHE A 85 -10.96 5.07 4.22
N PHE A 86 -10.40 3.86 4.18
CA PHE A 86 -11.12 2.67 3.75
C PHE A 86 -12.22 2.25 4.72
N SER A 87 -12.04 2.47 6.03
CA SER A 87 -13.10 2.26 7.01
C SER A 87 -14.30 3.17 6.73
N TYR A 88 -14.07 4.45 6.44
CA TYR A 88 -15.14 5.39 6.11
C TYR A 88 -15.86 5.01 4.83
N LEU A 89 -15.13 4.61 3.78
CA LEU A 89 -15.75 4.12 2.53
C LEU A 89 -16.63 2.89 2.78
N ALA A 90 -16.14 1.90 3.52
CA ALA A 90 -16.89 0.69 3.85
C ALA A 90 -18.14 0.96 4.69
N ASN A 91 -18.11 1.98 5.55
CA ASN A 91 -19.24 2.39 6.37
C ASN A 91 -20.13 3.47 5.72
N LYS A 92 -19.92 3.78 4.43
CA LYS A 92 -20.66 4.82 3.68
C LYS A 92 -20.53 6.24 4.27
N GLN A 93 -19.46 6.50 5.00
CA GLN A 93 -19.12 7.81 5.59
C GLN A 93 -18.30 8.64 4.60
N TYR A 94 -18.90 8.95 3.44
CA TYR A 94 -18.19 9.51 2.29
C TYR A 94 -17.63 10.91 2.55
N LYS A 95 -18.28 11.69 3.42
CA LYS A 95 -17.84 13.04 3.75
C LYS A 95 -16.50 12.99 4.50
N GLU A 96 -16.40 12.10 5.47
CA GLU A 96 -15.18 11.86 6.26
C GLU A 96 -14.08 11.28 5.36
N ALA A 97 -14.40 10.30 4.52
CA ALA A 97 -13.47 9.75 3.55
C ALA A 97 -12.89 10.82 2.62
N ALA A 98 -13.73 11.74 2.11
CA ALA A 98 -13.29 12.81 1.23
C ALA A 98 -12.30 13.79 1.90
N THR A 99 -12.34 13.96 3.22
CA THR A 99 -11.35 14.79 3.94
C THR A 99 -9.95 14.17 3.96
N LEU A 100 -9.89 12.83 3.95
CA LEU A 100 -8.65 12.05 3.91
C LEU A 100 -8.17 11.77 2.49
N TYR A 101 -8.93 12.15 1.47
CA TYR A 101 -8.59 11.92 0.08
C TYR A 101 -7.88 13.12 -0.53
N GLY A 102 -6.74 12.87 -1.17
CA GLY A 102 -5.83 13.89 -1.68
C GLY A 102 -5.80 14.00 -3.19
N TRP A 103 -6.71 13.35 -3.90
CA TRP A 103 -6.83 13.49 -5.34
C TRP A 103 -7.55 14.79 -5.71
N ASP A 104 -6.94 15.54 -6.60
CA ASP A 104 -7.60 16.61 -7.35
C ASP A 104 -8.08 16.04 -8.70
N HIS A 105 -9.28 16.44 -9.15
CA HIS A 105 -9.96 15.83 -10.31
C HIS A 105 -9.11 15.87 -11.61
N ASP A 106 -8.17 16.80 -11.68
CA ASP A 106 -7.35 17.09 -12.85
C ASP A 106 -5.99 16.34 -12.85
N ASP A 107 -5.61 15.67 -11.76
CA ASP A 107 -4.23 15.17 -11.58
C ASP A 107 -3.96 13.81 -12.25
N ASP A 108 -4.99 13.03 -12.61
CA ASP A 108 -4.80 11.70 -13.20
C ASP A 108 -5.97 11.29 -14.12
N PRO A 109 -5.84 11.47 -15.45
CA PRO A 109 -6.85 11.02 -16.42
C PRO A 109 -6.98 9.49 -16.50
N GLY A 110 -6.06 8.73 -15.88
CA GLY A 110 -6.17 7.28 -15.72
C GLY A 110 -6.97 6.86 -14.48
N ASN A 111 -7.45 7.82 -13.67
CA ASN A 111 -8.20 7.51 -12.47
C ASN A 111 -9.63 7.04 -12.82
N SER A 112 -9.91 5.77 -12.52
CA SER A 112 -11.23 5.15 -12.71
C SER A 112 -12.38 5.89 -12.03
N LEU A 113 -12.11 6.74 -11.02
CA LEU A 113 -13.13 7.57 -10.37
C LEU A 113 -13.84 8.52 -11.34
N GLN A 114 -13.20 8.92 -12.46
CA GLN A 114 -13.81 9.84 -13.44
C GLN A 114 -15.06 9.25 -14.09
N THR A 115 -15.16 7.92 -14.20
CA THR A 115 -16.37 7.23 -14.70
C THR A 115 -17.60 7.47 -13.82
N TRP A 116 -17.40 7.76 -12.53
CA TRP A 116 -18.45 8.01 -11.54
C TRP A 116 -18.32 9.40 -10.93
N ALA A 117 -17.96 10.39 -11.74
CA ALA A 117 -17.81 11.77 -11.28
C ALA A 117 -19.09 12.28 -10.59
N GLY A 118 -18.90 12.97 -9.47
CA GLY A 118 -19.91 13.79 -8.81
C GLY A 118 -19.49 15.26 -8.79
N ALA A 119 -20.29 16.12 -8.17
CA ALA A 119 -19.99 17.55 -8.06
C ALA A 119 -18.78 17.86 -7.16
N ASN A 120 -18.34 16.88 -6.35
CA ASN A 120 -17.18 16.96 -5.48
C ASN A 120 -16.70 15.55 -5.08
N ASN A 121 -15.54 15.47 -4.41
CA ASN A 121 -14.96 14.20 -3.97
C ASN A 121 -15.89 13.34 -3.09
N THR A 122 -16.79 13.94 -2.29
CA THR A 122 -17.75 13.16 -1.49
C THR A 122 -18.73 12.42 -2.39
N GLU A 123 -19.28 13.11 -3.39
CA GLU A 123 -20.24 12.53 -4.32
C GLU A 123 -19.56 11.54 -5.28
N THR A 124 -18.35 11.84 -5.76
CA THR A 124 -17.57 10.93 -6.60
C THR A 124 -17.28 9.61 -5.87
N LEU A 125 -16.80 9.66 -4.62
CA LEU A 125 -16.55 8.46 -3.81
C LEU A 125 -17.83 7.68 -3.53
N LYS A 126 -18.95 8.37 -3.26
CA LYS A 126 -20.26 7.74 -3.08
C LYS A 126 -20.67 6.98 -4.35
N ASN A 127 -20.71 7.67 -5.49
CA ASN A 127 -21.12 7.11 -6.76
C ASN A 127 -20.26 5.89 -7.11
N TYR A 128 -18.94 6.00 -6.95
CA TYR A 128 -18.03 4.88 -7.14
C TYR A 128 -18.38 3.66 -6.27
N CYS A 129 -18.50 3.87 -4.95
CA CYS A 129 -18.74 2.77 -4.01
C CYS A 129 -20.09 2.09 -4.22
N GLU A 130 -21.14 2.87 -4.52
CA GLU A 130 -22.49 2.35 -4.71
C GLU A 130 -22.64 1.58 -6.03
N ASN A 131 -21.84 1.90 -7.06
CA ASN A 131 -21.87 1.19 -8.34
C ASN A 131 -21.03 -0.10 -8.35
N LEU A 132 -19.88 -0.12 -7.67
CA LEU A 132 -18.93 -1.23 -7.78
C LEU A 132 -18.96 -2.20 -6.60
N SER A 133 -19.50 -1.79 -5.44
CA SER A 133 -19.48 -2.61 -4.21
C SER A 133 -18.07 -3.02 -3.75
N THR A 134 -17.01 -2.36 -4.22
CA THR A 134 -15.59 -2.66 -3.91
C THR A 134 -15.01 -1.83 -2.75
N CYS A 135 -15.82 -1.00 -2.11
CA CYS A 135 -15.41 -0.19 -0.97
C CYS A 135 -15.34 -1.02 0.31
N LEU A 136 -14.31 -1.85 0.39
CA LEU A 136 -14.04 -2.78 1.48
C LEU A 136 -13.06 -2.18 2.50
N LYS A 137 -13.04 -2.75 3.70
CA LYS A 137 -12.00 -2.45 4.68
C LYS A 137 -10.67 -3.02 4.21
N ILE A 138 -9.57 -2.50 4.76
CA ILE A 138 -8.23 -3.03 4.48
C ILE A 138 -7.55 -3.56 5.74
N LYS A 139 -6.56 -4.41 5.51
CA LYS A 139 -5.52 -4.79 6.46
C LYS A 139 -4.17 -4.38 5.87
N VAL A 140 -3.44 -3.53 6.59
CA VAL A 140 -2.08 -3.15 6.19
C VAL A 140 -1.12 -4.27 6.56
N LEU A 141 -0.34 -4.75 5.57
CA LEU A 141 0.65 -5.81 5.75
C LEU A 141 2.03 -5.24 6.06
N THR A 142 2.41 -4.20 5.34
CA THR A 142 3.67 -3.50 5.53
C THR A 142 3.57 -2.07 5.01
N GLY A 143 4.41 -1.19 5.53
CA GLY A 143 4.50 0.20 5.12
C GLY A 143 5.93 0.69 5.15
N ALA A 144 6.29 1.57 4.22
CA ALA A 144 7.60 2.20 4.18
C ALA A 144 7.50 3.66 3.71
N LYS A 145 8.36 4.51 4.27
CA LYS A 145 8.61 5.84 3.73
C LYS A 145 9.34 5.67 2.40
N THR A 146 8.87 6.36 1.36
CA THR A 146 9.50 6.32 0.02
C THR A 146 10.21 7.62 -0.32
N ASN A 147 9.57 8.75 -0.01
CA ASN A 147 10.12 10.10 -0.13
C ASN A 147 9.76 10.91 1.13
N ASP A 148 10.22 12.16 1.25
CA ASP A 148 10.13 12.91 2.50
C ASP A 148 8.74 13.03 3.10
N ASP A 149 7.71 13.06 2.26
CA ASP A 149 6.30 13.17 2.64
C ASP A 149 5.43 12.10 1.98
N THR A 150 5.98 10.99 1.51
CA THR A 150 5.20 9.92 0.86
C THR A 150 5.52 8.55 1.42
N TYR A 151 4.45 7.82 1.75
CA TYR A 151 4.47 6.51 2.37
C TYR A 151 3.74 5.54 1.46
N LYS A 152 4.32 4.37 1.24
CA LYS A 152 3.68 3.28 0.49
C LYS A 152 3.35 2.14 1.43
N PHE A 153 2.16 1.58 1.24
CA PHE A 153 1.62 0.49 2.02
C PHE A 153 1.22 -0.64 1.09
N LEU A 154 1.54 -1.86 1.51
CA LEU A 154 0.99 -3.08 0.94
C LEU A 154 -0.22 -3.48 1.78
N VAL A 155 -1.38 -3.65 1.16
CA VAL A 155 -2.65 -3.90 1.85
C VAL A 155 -3.40 -5.06 1.26
N GLN A 156 -4.25 -5.69 2.06
CA GLN A 156 -5.26 -6.65 1.64
C GLN A 156 -6.63 -6.09 1.91
N PHE A 157 -7.58 -6.29 1.00
CA PHE A 157 -8.98 -5.96 1.25
C PHE A 157 -9.65 -7.07 2.04
N ILE A 158 -10.55 -6.69 2.94
CA ILE A 158 -11.23 -7.58 3.87
C ILE A 158 -12.74 -7.46 3.64
N GLU A 159 -13.37 -8.59 3.35
CA GLU A 159 -14.82 -8.70 3.19
C GLU A 159 -15.55 -8.56 4.52
N ASN A 160 -16.87 -8.40 4.45
CA ASN A 160 -17.72 -8.25 5.65
C ASN A 160 -17.72 -9.49 6.55
N ASN A 161 -17.40 -10.67 6.01
CA ASN A 161 -17.23 -11.93 6.75
C ASN A 161 -15.85 -12.03 7.44
N GLY A 162 -14.95 -11.06 7.22
CA GLY A 162 -13.59 -11.05 7.76
C GLY A 162 -12.57 -11.81 6.90
N GLU A 163 -12.97 -12.42 5.79
CA GLU A 163 -12.07 -13.07 4.86
C GLU A 163 -11.33 -12.05 4.00
N THR A 164 -10.13 -12.41 3.54
CA THR A 164 -9.43 -11.62 2.53
C THR A 164 -10.21 -11.69 1.23
N PHE A 165 -10.52 -10.53 0.67
CA PHE A 165 -11.18 -10.41 -0.62
C PHE A 165 -10.38 -11.16 -1.69
N LYS A 166 -11.07 -12.05 -2.40
CA LYS A 166 -10.52 -12.80 -3.53
C LYS A 166 -11.29 -12.42 -4.76
N HIS A 167 -10.56 -12.05 -5.82
CA HIS A 167 -11.20 -11.67 -7.06
C HIS A 167 -11.76 -12.91 -7.77
N SER A 168 -13.07 -13.10 -7.78
CA SER A 168 -13.69 -14.30 -8.35
C SER A 168 -13.51 -14.45 -9.87
N SER A 169 -13.23 -13.35 -10.57
CA SER A 169 -13.36 -13.27 -12.05
C SER A 169 -12.03 -13.12 -12.80
N TYR A 170 -10.87 -13.23 -12.13
CA TYR A 170 -9.57 -13.10 -12.80
C TYR A 170 -8.93 -14.50 -12.95
N PRO A 171 -8.60 -14.96 -14.17
CA PRO A 171 -7.92 -16.24 -14.35
C PRO A 171 -6.63 -16.31 -13.52
N GLY A 172 -6.55 -17.27 -12.59
CA GLY A 172 -5.42 -17.39 -11.66
C GLY A 172 -5.60 -16.66 -10.31
N ALA A 173 -6.76 -16.07 -10.04
CA ALA A 173 -7.04 -15.42 -8.75
C ALA A 173 -6.97 -16.35 -7.54
N GLU A 174 -7.12 -17.66 -7.76
CA GLU A 174 -7.02 -18.70 -6.72
C GLU A 174 -5.63 -18.74 -6.08
N THR A 175 -4.60 -18.30 -6.82
CA THR A 175 -3.20 -18.31 -6.39
C THR A 175 -2.61 -16.91 -6.22
N MET A 176 -3.30 -15.85 -6.66
CA MET A 176 -2.86 -14.48 -6.46
C MET A 176 -3.18 -14.02 -5.04
N ILE A 177 -2.13 -13.71 -4.29
CA ILE A 177 -2.29 -12.96 -3.04
C ILE A 177 -2.76 -11.56 -3.46
N ALA A 178 -3.99 -11.21 -3.07
CA ALA A 178 -4.63 -9.93 -3.42
C ALA A 178 -4.04 -8.78 -2.60
N ASP A 179 -2.74 -8.56 -2.80
CA ASP A 179 -1.97 -7.50 -2.15
C ASP A 179 -1.91 -6.28 -3.08
N PHE A 180 -2.29 -5.12 -2.57
CA PHE A 180 -2.39 -3.89 -3.33
C PHE A 180 -1.50 -2.81 -2.74
N ASN A 181 -0.91 -1.99 -3.61
CA ASN A 181 -0.08 -0.88 -3.19
C ASN A 181 -0.89 0.41 -3.10
N PHE A 182 -0.85 1.05 -1.93
CA PHE A 182 -1.46 2.34 -1.69
C PHE A 182 -0.43 3.34 -1.19
N SER A 183 -0.63 4.60 -1.55
CA SER A 183 0.24 5.70 -1.18
C SER A 183 -0.53 6.71 -0.35
N VAL A 184 0.12 7.17 0.71
CA VAL A 184 -0.33 8.28 1.54
C VAL A 184 0.73 9.37 1.45
N LYS A 185 0.29 10.58 1.15
CA LYS A 185 1.16 11.76 1.00
C LYS A 185 0.78 12.83 2.02
N LYS A 186 1.75 13.55 2.54
CA LYS A 186 1.50 14.76 3.32
C LYS A 186 1.25 15.93 2.37
N ILE A 187 0.07 16.53 2.45
CA ILE A 187 -0.40 17.66 1.63
C ILE A 187 -0.97 18.69 2.61
N ASP A 188 -0.50 19.93 2.57
CA ASP A 188 -0.91 21.01 3.49
C ASP A 188 -0.83 20.60 4.97
N ASN A 189 0.28 19.96 5.32
CA ASN A 189 0.57 19.42 6.65
C ASN A 189 -0.37 18.30 7.14
N GLN A 190 -1.24 17.75 6.28
CA GLN A 190 -2.15 16.64 6.58
C GLN A 190 -1.82 15.41 5.71
N PHE A 191 -1.90 14.21 6.29
CA PHE A 191 -1.77 12.98 5.51
C PHE A 191 -3.06 12.72 4.72
N LYS A 192 -2.91 12.41 3.44
CA LYS A 192 -4.01 12.09 2.53
C LYS A 192 -3.69 10.89 1.65
N VAL A 193 -4.69 10.07 1.38
CA VAL A 193 -4.61 8.96 0.43
C VAL A 193 -4.66 9.54 -0.99
N ILE A 194 -3.70 9.16 -1.84
CA ILE A 194 -3.59 9.70 -3.21
C ILE A 194 -3.95 8.68 -4.29
N ASN A 195 -4.12 7.40 -3.93
CA ASN A 195 -4.59 6.38 -4.86
C ASN A 195 -6.11 6.25 -4.80
N PRO A 196 -6.80 6.09 -5.94
CA PRO A 196 -8.23 5.79 -5.92
C PRO A 196 -8.51 4.44 -5.23
N PRO A 197 -9.74 4.24 -4.74
CA PRO A 197 -10.18 2.93 -4.27
C PRO A 197 -10.08 1.88 -5.37
N LEU A 198 -10.08 0.61 -4.95
CA LEU A 198 -9.80 -0.53 -5.82
C LEU A 198 -10.86 -0.73 -6.91
N PHE A 199 -10.48 -0.50 -8.16
CA PHE A 199 -11.31 -0.70 -9.34
C PHE A 199 -10.98 -2.01 -10.06
N PHE A 200 -12.02 -2.76 -10.42
CA PHE A 200 -11.95 -3.88 -11.34
C PHE A 200 -12.97 -3.68 -12.46
N PRO A 201 -12.53 -3.57 -13.73
CA PRO A 201 -13.42 -3.50 -14.89
C PRO A 201 -14.09 -4.84 -15.20
#